data_AF-A0A958ZJC3-F1
#
_entry.id   AF-A0A958ZJC3-F1
#
_cell.length_a   1.000
_cell.length_b   1.000
_cell.length_c   1.000
_cell.angle_alpha   90.00
_cell.angle_beta   90.00
_cell.angle_gamma   90.00
#
_symmetry.space_group_name_H-M   'P 1'
#
loop_
_entity.id
_entity.type
_entity.pdbx_description
1 polymer ?
#
loop_
_entity_poly.entity_id
_entity_poly.type
_entity_poly.pdbx_seq_one_letter_code
_entity_poly.pdbx_strand_id
1 'polypeptide(L)'
;MKELVKNIGSDRREVERNYFTIAQMRYERWQELLDVCKGMRKHLKNGIEKVEKQFDTIHSDITLIEQYFGFPGLDNVQRLKVLAQRREIDALCERVDTISKLLINESYRYRPQDYQQFLLNGTFNFQADEEEPAHMQAYYFETLVVDDISAEEEAELRHNMADLRDKHDPFFNNVVVARSFQDALIALEFNYKIQAVVIRYDMKFASRSKLSRIKPFIYPVLKYKEKELEGENIAIALARAINKYKPQVDLYYVTNFTLLDLSDEAL
;
A
#
# COMPACT_ATOMS: atom_id res chain seq x y z
N MET A 1 -7.48 -47.43 13.13
CA MET A 1 -6.42 -46.52 12.62
C MET A 1 -6.48 -46.52 11.10
N LYS A 2 -7.12 -45.51 10.51
CA LYS A 2 -7.12 -45.25 9.06
C LYS A 2 -6.68 -43.80 8.87
N GLU A 3 -5.59 -43.62 8.15
CA GLU A 3 -4.98 -42.34 7.82
C GLU A 3 -5.91 -41.49 6.96
N LEU A 4 -6.13 -40.24 7.37
CA LEU A 4 -6.74 -39.21 6.55
C LEU A 4 -5.67 -38.60 5.65
N VAL A 5 -5.52 -39.16 4.45
CA VAL A 5 -4.88 -38.50 3.32
C VAL A 5 -5.76 -37.30 2.94
N LYS A 6 -5.33 -36.10 3.29
CA LYS A 6 -5.99 -34.85 2.93
C LYS A 6 -5.81 -34.63 1.43
N ASN A 7 -6.82 -35.01 0.66
CA ASN A 7 -6.95 -34.75 -0.77
C ASN A 7 -6.67 -33.27 -1.06
N ILE A 8 -5.65 -33.02 -1.90
CA ILE A 8 -5.40 -31.73 -2.53
C ILE A 8 -6.51 -31.52 -3.55
N GLY A 9 -7.62 -30.97 -3.06
CA GLY A 9 -8.84 -30.70 -3.81
C GLY A 9 -8.63 -29.70 -4.94
N SER A 10 -9.01 -30.16 -6.11
CA SER A 10 -9.25 -29.42 -7.34
C SER A 10 -10.23 -28.24 -7.15
N ASP A 11 -9.96 -27.16 -7.88
CA ASP A 11 -10.97 -26.34 -8.56
C ASP A 11 -12.08 -25.68 -7.70
N ARG A 12 -11.69 -25.10 -6.56
CA ARG A 12 -12.55 -24.22 -5.74
C ARG A 12 -12.02 -22.78 -5.65
N ARG A 13 -11.33 -22.29 -6.69
CA ARG A 13 -10.96 -20.85 -6.78
C ARG A 13 -12.14 -19.94 -7.12
N GLU A 14 -13.31 -20.51 -7.43
CA GLU A 14 -14.48 -19.79 -7.94
C GLU A 14 -15.62 -19.60 -6.93
N VAL A 15 -15.54 -20.19 -5.74
CA VAL A 15 -16.47 -19.82 -4.66
C VAL A 15 -15.94 -18.55 -4.03
N GLU A 16 -16.45 -17.42 -4.52
CA GLU A 16 -16.27 -16.06 -4.02
C GLU A 16 -15.90 -16.05 -2.53
N ARG A 17 -14.62 -15.82 -2.23
CA ARG A 17 -14.27 -15.38 -0.88
C ARG A 17 -14.88 -14.00 -0.74
N ASN A 18 -16.05 -13.96 -0.08
CA ASN A 18 -16.67 -12.74 0.36
C ASN A 18 -15.83 -12.17 1.51
N TYR A 19 -14.75 -11.52 1.14
CA TYR A 19 -14.02 -10.63 2.01
C TYR A 19 -14.97 -9.54 2.49
N PHE A 20 -15.12 -9.39 3.80
CA PHE A 20 -16.02 -8.38 4.37
C PHE A 20 -15.36 -7.00 4.41
N THR A 21 -14.03 -6.95 4.48
CA THR A 21 -13.24 -5.70 4.50
C THR A 21 -11.98 -5.85 3.66
N ILE A 22 -11.46 -4.72 3.17
CA ILE A 22 -10.17 -4.68 2.48
C ILE A 22 -9.00 -5.06 3.40
N ALA A 23 -9.08 -4.71 4.69
CA ALA A 23 -8.07 -5.06 5.68
C ALA A 23 -7.96 -6.58 5.85
N GLN A 24 -9.10 -7.28 5.91
CA GLN A 24 -9.14 -8.75 5.94
C GLN A 24 -8.54 -9.34 4.66
N MET A 25 -8.95 -8.84 3.49
CA MET A 25 -8.41 -9.30 2.21
C MET A 25 -6.89 -9.14 2.14
N ARG A 26 -6.40 -7.96 2.50
CA ARG A 26 -4.97 -7.63 2.53
C ARG A 26 -4.19 -8.62 3.41
N TYR A 27 -4.65 -8.82 4.65
CA TYR A 27 -4.01 -9.74 5.59
C TYR A 27 -3.96 -11.19 5.07
N GLU A 28 -5.11 -11.71 4.62
CA GLU A 28 -5.19 -13.09 4.12
C GLU A 28 -4.35 -13.30 2.85
N ARG A 29 -4.31 -12.32 1.93
CA ARG A 29 -3.49 -12.42 0.72
C ARG A 29 -2.00 -12.49 1.06
N TRP A 30 -1.50 -11.71 2.03
CA TRP A 30 -0.12 -11.79 2.48
C TRP A 30 0.23 -13.13 3.13
N GLN A 31 -0.68 -13.69 3.94
CA GLN A 31 -0.47 -15.01 4.50
C GLN A 31 -0.50 -16.11 3.42
N GLU A 32 -1.40 -16.02 2.45
CA GLU A 32 -1.38 -16.95 1.32
C GLU A 32 -0.12 -16.86 0.50
N LEU A 33 0.42 -15.65 0.31
CA LEU A 33 1.71 -15.48 -0.37
C LEU A 33 2.81 -16.22 0.39
N LEU A 34 2.83 -16.15 1.73
CA LEU A 34 3.80 -16.86 2.57
C LEU A 34 3.68 -18.39 2.41
N ASP A 35 2.45 -18.91 2.43
CA ASP A 35 2.19 -20.34 2.23
C ASP A 35 2.62 -20.81 0.82
N VAL A 36 2.35 -19.99 -0.20
CA VAL A 36 2.77 -20.26 -1.57
C VAL A 36 4.29 -20.24 -1.70
N CYS A 37 4.98 -19.27 -1.11
CA CYS A 37 6.45 -19.22 -1.10
C CYS A 37 7.05 -20.48 -0.44
N LYS A 38 6.51 -20.89 0.72
CA LYS A 38 6.88 -22.16 1.38
C LYS A 38 6.60 -23.38 0.49
N GLY A 39 5.51 -23.34 -0.28
CA GLY A 39 5.19 -24.34 -1.31
C GLY A 39 6.22 -24.38 -2.43
N MET A 40 6.66 -23.23 -2.95
CA MET A 40 7.68 -23.13 -4.00
C MET A 40 8.98 -23.78 -3.53
N ARG A 41 9.40 -23.51 -2.29
CA ARG A 41 10.58 -24.13 -1.67
C ARG A 41 10.48 -25.66 -1.64
N LYS A 42 9.31 -26.20 -1.30
CA LYS A 42 9.07 -27.66 -1.26
C LYS A 42 9.07 -28.31 -2.66
N HIS A 43 8.59 -27.58 -3.66
CA HIS A 43 8.39 -28.10 -5.03
C HIS A 43 9.50 -27.68 -6.02
N LEU A 44 10.64 -27.20 -5.53
CA LEU A 44 11.79 -26.75 -6.34
C LEU A 44 12.19 -27.73 -7.46
N LYS A 45 12.13 -29.04 -7.19
CA LYS A 45 12.54 -30.08 -8.15
C LYS A 45 11.43 -30.54 -9.09
N ASN A 46 10.16 -30.51 -8.65
CA ASN A 46 9.01 -31.04 -9.39
C ASN A 46 7.73 -30.27 -9.05
N GLY A 47 7.03 -29.78 -10.08
CA GLY A 47 5.69 -29.19 -9.94
C GLY A 47 5.66 -27.71 -9.54
N ILE A 48 6.80 -27.00 -9.61
CA ILE A 48 6.89 -25.57 -9.26
C ILE A 48 5.97 -24.68 -10.11
N GLU A 49 5.72 -25.03 -11.38
CA GLU A 49 4.92 -24.23 -12.32
C GLU A 49 3.49 -23.96 -11.83
N LYS A 50 2.86 -24.96 -11.18
CA LYS A 50 1.51 -24.80 -10.61
C LYS A 50 1.52 -23.79 -9.46
N VAL A 51 2.59 -23.81 -8.67
CA VAL A 51 2.78 -22.92 -7.52
C VAL A 51 3.17 -21.51 -7.98
N GLU A 52 3.99 -21.37 -9.03
CA GLU A 52 4.31 -20.10 -9.70
C GLU A 52 3.04 -19.41 -10.23
N LYS A 53 2.12 -20.16 -10.86
CA LYS A 53 0.83 -19.60 -11.29
C LYS A 53 -0.03 -19.11 -10.12
N GLN A 54 0.03 -19.80 -8.98
CA GLN A 54 -0.67 -19.34 -7.76
C GLN A 54 -0.03 -18.09 -7.19
N PHE A 55 1.31 -18.04 -7.14
CA PHE A 55 2.08 -16.88 -6.75
C PHE A 55 1.70 -15.66 -7.59
N ASP A 56 1.67 -15.79 -8.93
CA ASP A 56 1.34 -14.70 -9.84
C ASP A 56 -0.07 -14.15 -9.61
N THR A 57 -1.03 -15.03 -9.29
CA THR A 57 -2.40 -14.63 -8.98
C THR A 57 -2.45 -13.80 -7.69
N ILE A 58 -1.84 -14.30 -6.62
CA ILE A 58 -1.83 -13.64 -5.29
C ILE A 58 -1.02 -12.35 -5.36
N HIS A 59 0.12 -12.37 -6.05
CA HIS A 59 0.98 -11.21 -6.26
C HIS A 59 0.23 -10.09 -6.99
N SER A 60 -0.56 -10.42 -8.02
CA SER A 60 -1.40 -9.42 -8.71
C SER A 60 -2.44 -8.81 -7.78
N ASP A 61 -3.03 -9.60 -6.88
CA ASP A 61 -4.02 -9.08 -5.91
C ASP A 61 -3.34 -8.17 -4.89
N ILE A 62 -2.19 -8.57 -4.34
CA ILE A 62 -1.40 -7.76 -3.42
C ILE A 62 -0.93 -6.47 -4.09
N THR A 63 -0.47 -6.53 -5.35
CA THR A 63 -0.05 -5.35 -6.12
C THR A 63 -1.18 -4.32 -6.23
N LEU A 64 -2.42 -4.78 -6.50
CA LEU A 64 -3.59 -3.91 -6.60
C LEU A 64 -3.93 -3.23 -5.26
N ILE A 65 -3.66 -3.87 -4.13
CA ILE A 65 -3.96 -3.36 -2.79
C ILE A 65 -2.84 -2.45 -2.28
N GLU A 66 -1.59 -2.90 -2.38
CA GLU A 66 -0.41 -2.26 -1.76
C GLU A 66 0.00 -0.95 -2.42
N GLN A 67 -0.53 -0.60 -3.60
CA GLN A 67 -0.36 0.74 -4.16
C GLN A 67 -1.00 1.84 -3.28
N TYR A 68 -1.92 1.47 -2.38
CA TYR A 68 -2.64 2.38 -1.49
C TYR A 68 -2.10 2.42 -0.05
N PHE A 69 -0.97 1.75 0.22
CA PHE A 69 -0.36 1.67 1.55
C PHE A 69 1.12 2.03 1.48
N GLY A 70 1.62 2.74 2.49
CA GLY A 70 3.04 3.10 2.58
C GLY A 70 3.92 1.90 2.98
N PHE A 71 3.42 0.99 3.81
CA PHE A 71 4.11 -0.24 4.17
C PHE A 71 3.23 -1.48 3.95
N PRO A 72 3.76 -2.58 3.37
CA PRO A 72 5.08 -2.68 2.74
C PRO A 72 5.19 -1.86 1.46
N GLY A 73 4.06 -1.49 0.85
CA GLY A 73 4.02 -0.65 -0.33
C GLY A 73 4.41 -1.37 -1.61
N LEU A 74 4.15 -0.71 -2.74
CA LEU A 74 4.27 -1.27 -4.08
C LEU A 74 5.71 -1.72 -4.42
N ASP A 75 6.72 -0.96 -4.02
CA ASP A 75 8.14 -1.27 -4.31
C ASP A 75 8.55 -2.62 -3.73
N ASN A 76 8.12 -2.91 -2.49
CA ASN A 76 8.39 -4.21 -1.87
C ASN A 76 7.70 -5.34 -2.64
N VAL A 77 6.44 -5.14 -3.02
CA VAL A 77 5.69 -6.13 -3.81
C VAL A 77 6.36 -6.41 -5.15
N GLN A 78 6.85 -5.38 -5.84
CA GLN A 78 7.59 -5.53 -7.10
C GLN A 78 8.89 -6.31 -6.90
N ARG A 79 9.64 -6.05 -5.81
CA ARG A 79 10.87 -6.81 -5.47
C ARG A 79 10.58 -8.30 -5.26
N LEU A 80 9.45 -8.66 -4.65
CA LEU A 80 9.06 -10.07 -4.51
C LEU A 80 8.88 -10.76 -5.87
N LYS A 81 8.34 -10.06 -6.87
CA LYS A 81 8.22 -10.58 -8.23
C LYS A 81 9.59 -10.84 -8.85
N VAL A 82 10.56 -9.94 -8.65
CA VAL A 82 11.93 -10.09 -9.14
C VAL A 82 12.61 -11.30 -8.50
N LEU A 83 12.51 -11.47 -7.17
CA LEU A 83 13.06 -12.63 -6.47
C LEU A 83 12.45 -13.95 -6.98
N ALA A 84 11.13 -13.97 -7.20
CA ALA A 84 10.45 -15.13 -7.78
C ALA A 84 10.94 -15.45 -9.20
N GLN A 85 11.09 -14.43 -10.07
CA GLN A 85 11.59 -14.60 -11.44
C GLN A 85 13.03 -15.12 -11.49
N ARG A 86 13.89 -14.66 -10.57
CA ARG A 86 15.27 -15.14 -10.43
C ARG A 86 15.38 -16.50 -9.73
N ARG A 87 14.26 -17.06 -9.27
CA ARG A 87 14.19 -18.30 -8.48
C ARG A 87 15.00 -18.24 -7.19
N GLU A 88 15.16 -17.05 -6.62
CA GLU A 88 15.73 -16.82 -5.30
C GLU A 88 14.66 -17.12 -4.23
N ILE A 89 14.18 -18.38 -4.20
CA ILE A 89 13.00 -18.77 -3.42
C ILE A 89 13.21 -18.61 -1.92
N ASP A 90 14.45 -18.80 -1.43
CA ASP A 90 14.75 -18.62 -0.01
C ASP A 90 14.66 -17.15 0.42
N ALA A 91 15.30 -16.25 -0.32
CA ALA A 91 15.20 -14.81 -0.10
C ALA A 91 13.75 -14.30 -0.24
N LEU A 92 13.01 -14.82 -1.21
CA LEU A 92 11.58 -14.54 -1.36
C LEU A 92 10.79 -14.94 -0.11
N CYS A 93 10.94 -16.19 0.35
CA CYS A 93 10.24 -16.69 1.53
C CYS A 93 10.57 -15.87 2.78
N GLU A 94 11.85 -15.56 2.99
CA GLU A 94 12.31 -14.77 4.14
C GLU A 94 11.74 -13.36 4.11
N ARG A 95 11.74 -12.70 2.94
CA ARG A 95 11.19 -11.35 2.82
C ARG A 95 9.67 -11.33 3.05
N VAL A 96 8.93 -12.29 2.51
CA VAL A 96 7.48 -12.41 2.75
C VAL A 96 7.20 -12.71 4.22
N ASP A 97 7.98 -13.58 4.86
CA ASP A 97 7.83 -13.91 6.28
C ASP A 97 8.04 -12.68 7.17
N THR A 98 9.09 -11.89 6.90
CA THR A 98 9.36 -10.62 7.58
C THR A 98 8.21 -9.63 7.40
N ILE A 99 7.74 -9.42 6.16
CA ILE A 99 6.60 -8.53 5.90
C ILE A 99 5.35 -8.98 6.65
N SER A 100 5.02 -10.28 6.61
CA SER A 100 3.85 -10.83 7.31
C SER A 100 3.94 -10.61 8.82
N LYS A 101 5.12 -10.79 9.44
CA LYS A 101 5.35 -10.48 10.86
C LYS A 101 5.16 -9.00 11.16
N LEU A 102 5.71 -8.12 10.33
CA LEU A 102 5.60 -6.66 10.45
C LEU A 102 4.17 -6.17 10.29
N LEU A 103 3.38 -6.78 9.40
CA LEU A 103 1.96 -6.48 9.25
C LEU A 103 1.12 -6.88 10.47
N ILE A 104 1.54 -7.93 11.20
CA ILE A 104 0.86 -8.39 12.42
C ILE A 104 1.21 -7.53 13.62
N ASN A 105 2.51 -7.30 13.86
CA ASN A 105 2.98 -6.64 15.07
C ASN A 105 3.08 -5.11 14.94
N GLU A 106 2.95 -4.58 13.72
CA GLU A 106 3.09 -3.16 13.37
C GLU A 106 4.37 -2.48 13.88
N SER A 107 5.42 -3.25 14.19
CA SER A 107 6.66 -2.73 14.78
C SER A 107 7.42 -1.76 13.86
N TYR A 108 7.19 -1.83 12.55
CA TYR A 108 7.71 -0.88 11.57
C TYR A 108 7.29 0.57 11.84
N ARG A 109 6.17 0.78 12.55
CA ARG A 109 5.63 2.12 12.86
C ARG A 109 6.51 2.86 13.85
N TYR A 110 7.07 2.16 14.81
CA TYR A 110 7.74 2.77 15.95
C TYR A 110 9.26 2.79 15.78
N ARG A 111 9.79 2.16 14.72
CA ARG A 111 11.24 1.94 14.52
C ARG A 111 11.70 2.39 13.13
N PRO A 112 11.86 3.71 12.90
CA PRO A 112 12.22 4.25 11.59
C PRO A 112 13.58 3.74 11.06
N GLN A 113 14.53 3.48 11.95
CA GLN A 113 15.85 2.98 11.56
C GLN A 113 15.78 1.54 11.04
N ASP A 114 15.11 0.64 11.76
CA ASP A 114 14.88 -0.73 11.31
C ASP A 114 14.02 -0.79 10.04
N TYR A 115 13.05 0.11 9.93
CA TYR A 115 12.27 0.28 8.70
C TYR A 115 13.17 0.63 7.50
N GLN A 116 14.08 1.60 7.65
CA GLN A 116 15.03 1.98 6.60
C GLN A 116 15.95 0.80 6.23
N GLN A 117 16.45 0.07 7.22
CA GLN A 117 17.24 -1.13 6.97
C GLN A 117 16.44 -2.18 6.19
N PHE A 118 15.19 -2.43 6.59
CA PHE A 118 14.28 -3.33 5.89
C PHE A 118 14.05 -2.91 4.42
N LEU A 119 13.91 -1.61 4.15
CA LEU A 119 13.79 -1.11 2.78
C LEU A 119 15.05 -1.37 1.95
N LEU A 120 16.24 -1.28 2.54
CA LEU A 120 17.52 -1.47 1.84
C LEU A 120 17.82 -2.94 1.54
N ASN A 121 17.69 -3.82 2.54
CA ASN A 121 18.14 -5.21 2.43
C ASN A 121 17.11 -6.26 2.88
N GLY A 122 15.97 -5.85 3.43
CA GLY A 122 14.92 -6.76 3.92
C GLY A 122 15.13 -7.29 5.33
N THR A 123 16.17 -6.85 6.02
CA THR A 123 16.45 -7.21 7.40
C THR A 123 15.71 -6.27 8.34
N PHE A 124 15.12 -6.84 9.40
CA PHE A 124 14.46 -6.08 10.46
C PHE A 124 14.84 -6.70 11.81
N ASN A 125 15.32 -5.89 12.76
CA ASN A 125 15.78 -6.40 14.04
C ASN A 125 14.62 -6.64 15.02
N PHE A 126 14.05 -7.84 15.04
CA PHE A 126 12.97 -8.16 15.99
C PHE A 126 13.39 -8.25 17.46
N GLN A 127 14.69 -8.20 17.78
CA GLN A 127 15.20 -8.38 19.16
C GLN A 127 15.44 -7.06 19.91
N ALA A 128 15.29 -5.91 19.26
CA ALA A 128 15.53 -4.60 19.86
C ALA A 128 14.51 -4.20 20.96
N ASP A 129 13.50 -5.03 21.23
CA ASP A 129 12.38 -4.72 22.12
C ASP A 129 12.76 -4.56 23.61
N GLU A 130 13.98 -4.94 24.03
CA GLU A 130 14.40 -4.96 25.44
C GLU A 130 15.08 -3.67 25.95
N GLU A 131 15.59 -2.79 25.08
CA GLU A 131 16.50 -1.69 25.50
C GLU A 131 16.07 -0.27 25.10
N GLU A 132 15.09 -0.10 24.19
CA GLU A 132 14.73 1.23 23.70
C GLU A 132 13.74 1.95 24.62
N PRO A 133 14.07 3.17 25.12
CA PRO A 133 13.17 3.95 25.94
C PRO A 133 11.87 4.33 25.21
N ALA A 134 10.74 4.34 25.92
CA ALA A 134 9.43 4.74 25.38
C ALA A 134 9.38 6.14 24.73
N HIS A 135 10.36 7.02 25.00
CA HIS A 135 10.48 8.35 24.40
C HIS A 135 11.13 8.36 23.01
N MET A 136 11.60 7.22 22.49
CA MET A 136 12.08 7.05 21.11
C MET A 136 11.03 6.44 20.16
N GLN A 137 9.82 6.14 20.65
CA GLN A 137 8.75 5.60 19.82
C GLN A 137 8.23 6.68 18.87
N ALA A 138 8.47 6.50 17.57
CA ALA A 138 8.00 7.42 16.56
C ALA A 138 6.47 7.39 16.42
N TYR A 139 5.85 8.55 16.24
CA TYR A 139 4.45 8.69 15.89
C TYR A 139 4.27 8.48 14.39
N TYR A 140 3.91 7.24 14.02
CA TYR A 140 3.70 6.86 12.62
C TYR A 140 2.38 7.38 12.04
N PHE A 141 2.47 8.02 10.88
CA PHE A 141 1.34 8.29 10.02
C PHE A 141 1.75 8.24 8.55
N GLU A 142 0.77 8.22 7.66
CA GLU A 142 1.00 8.25 6.22
C GLU A 142 0.51 9.57 5.61
N THR A 143 1.28 10.09 4.67
CA THR A 143 0.93 11.26 3.88
C THR A 143 0.55 10.80 2.48
N LEU A 144 -0.67 11.10 2.06
CA LEU A 144 -1.11 10.84 0.69
C LEU A 144 -0.73 12.03 -0.19
N VAL A 145 0.10 11.82 -1.18
CA VAL A 145 0.38 12.81 -2.22
C VAL A 145 -0.43 12.42 -3.46
N VAL A 146 -1.27 13.35 -3.93
CA VAL A 146 -2.11 13.14 -5.11
C VAL A 146 -1.46 13.85 -6.29
N ASP A 147 -0.83 13.06 -7.15
CA ASP A 147 -0.05 13.56 -8.28
C ASP A 147 0.15 12.48 -9.36
N ASP A 148 0.10 12.87 -10.63
CA ASP A 148 0.28 11.96 -11.78
C ASP A 148 1.76 11.90 -12.21
N ILE A 149 2.59 11.38 -11.30
CA ILE A 149 4.06 11.31 -11.46
C ILE A 149 4.57 9.90 -11.83
N SER A 150 5.75 9.85 -12.43
CA SER A 150 6.47 8.63 -12.77
C SER A 150 6.93 7.87 -11.50
N ALA A 151 7.44 6.66 -11.68
CA ALA A 151 8.00 5.89 -10.57
C ALA A 151 9.32 6.50 -10.06
N GLU A 152 10.13 7.07 -10.97
CA GLU A 152 11.36 7.77 -10.63
C GLU A 152 11.08 9.05 -9.83
N GLU A 153 10.12 9.86 -10.26
CA GLU A 153 9.68 11.08 -9.55
C GLU A 153 9.08 10.74 -8.18
N GLU A 154 8.33 9.65 -8.06
CA GLU A 154 7.81 9.15 -6.78
C GLU A 154 8.94 8.72 -5.83
N ALA A 155 9.99 8.07 -6.34
CA ALA A 155 11.16 7.70 -5.54
C ALA A 155 11.94 8.95 -5.07
N GLU A 156 12.10 9.95 -5.95
CA GLU A 156 12.72 11.23 -5.62
C GLU A 156 11.90 11.98 -4.55
N LEU A 157 10.57 12.04 -4.70
CA LEU A 157 9.67 12.64 -3.72
C LEU A 157 9.83 11.98 -2.33
N ARG A 158 9.86 10.64 -2.27
CA ARG A 158 10.09 9.91 -1.01
C ARG A 158 11.43 10.24 -0.39
N HIS A 159 12.49 10.30 -1.20
CA HIS A 159 13.83 10.63 -0.73
C HIS A 159 13.88 12.05 -0.16
N ASN A 160 13.36 13.03 -0.91
CA ASN A 160 13.31 14.43 -0.48
C ASN A 160 12.52 14.61 0.81
N MET A 161 11.37 13.94 0.95
CA MET A 161 10.58 13.99 2.19
C MET A 161 11.31 13.34 3.38
N ALA A 162 12.06 12.26 3.14
CA ALA A 162 12.86 11.64 4.19
C ALA A 162 14.04 12.54 4.63
N ASP A 163 14.66 13.26 3.70
CA ASP A 163 15.79 14.15 3.95
C ASP A 163 15.38 15.45 4.66
N LEU A 164 14.15 15.93 4.41
CA LEU A 164 13.58 17.10 5.09
C LEU A 164 13.18 16.83 6.54
N ARG A 165 13.15 15.56 6.98
CA ARG A 165 12.77 15.20 8.35
C ARG A 165 13.87 15.62 9.33
N ASP A 166 13.50 16.40 10.33
CA ASP A 166 14.38 16.70 11.45
C ASP A 166 14.68 15.42 12.23
N LYS A 167 15.95 15.23 12.63
CA LYS A 167 16.37 14.06 13.44
C LYS A 167 15.76 14.04 14.83
N HIS A 168 15.29 15.18 15.31
CA HIS A 168 14.60 15.33 16.59
C HIS A 168 13.07 15.27 16.48
N ASP A 169 12.54 15.14 15.27
CA ASP A 169 11.10 15.01 15.04
C ASP A 169 10.61 13.64 15.56
N PRO A 170 9.66 13.60 16.53
CA PRO A 170 9.08 12.34 16.98
C PRO A 170 8.17 11.70 15.92
N PHE A 171 7.85 12.38 14.82
CA PHE A 171 6.96 11.85 13.78
C PHE A 171 7.71 11.02 12.73
N PHE A 172 7.09 9.90 12.35
CA PHE A 172 7.52 9.10 11.21
C PHE A 172 6.44 9.07 10.13
N ASN A 173 6.59 9.97 9.17
CA ASN A 173 5.74 9.99 7.99
C ASN A 173 6.26 8.99 6.95
N ASN A 174 5.32 8.30 6.32
CA ASN A 174 5.56 7.52 5.11
C ASN A 174 4.65 8.00 3.97
N VAL A 175 5.15 7.98 2.74
CA VAL A 175 4.48 8.61 1.59
C VAL A 175 3.76 7.58 0.72
N VAL A 176 2.47 7.82 0.52
CA VAL A 176 1.63 7.09 -0.45
C VAL A 176 1.34 8.03 -1.61
N VAL A 177 1.50 7.57 -2.84
CA VAL A 177 1.20 8.37 -4.03
C VAL A 177 -0.03 7.82 -4.74
N ALA A 178 -1.06 8.65 -4.88
CA ALA A 178 -2.23 8.37 -5.70
C ALA A 178 -2.17 9.19 -7.00
N ARG A 179 -2.32 8.52 -8.14
CA ARG A 179 -2.16 9.15 -9.47
C ARG A 179 -3.44 9.71 -10.07
N SER A 180 -4.54 9.61 -9.34
CA SER A 180 -5.83 10.09 -9.80
C SER A 180 -6.77 10.44 -8.64
N PHE A 181 -7.83 11.18 -8.96
CA PHE A 181 -8.95 11.46 -8.07
C PHE A 181 -9.52 10.17 -7.47
N GLN A 182 -9.78 9.16 -8.31
CA GLN A 182 -10.29 7.88 -7.85
C GLN A 182 -9.29 7.15 -6.94
N ASP A 183 -8.02 7.11 -7.32
CA ASP A 183 -6.98 6.46 -6.51
C ASP A 183 -6.81 7.14 -5.15
N ALA A 184 -6.97 8.46 -5.07
CA ALA A 184 -6.87 9.21 -3.82
C ALA A 184 -8.00 8.83 -2.85
N LEU A 185 -9.24 8.77 -3.36
CA LEU A 185 -10.39 8.35 -2.56
C LEU A 185 -10.31 6.85 -2.17
N ILE A 186 -9.78 5.98 -3.04
CA ILE A 186 -9.54 4.57 -2.71
C ILE A 186 -8.46 4.45 -1.63
N ALA A 187 -7.37 5.22 -1.74
CA ALA A 187 -6.31 5.25 -0.72
C ALA A 187 -6.89 5.63 0.64
N LEU A 188 -7.70 6.68 0.68
CA LEU A 188 -8.39 7.10 1.90
C LEU A 188 -9.37 6.04 2.41
N GLU A 189 -10.12 5.36 1.54
CA GLU A 189 -11.00 4.26 1.95
C GLU A 189 -10.22 3.13 2.62
N PHE A 190 -9.09 2.74 2.03
CA PHE A 190 -8.37 1.53 2.42
C PHE A 190 -7.44 1.74 3.60
N ASN A 191 -6.85 2.92 3.67
CA ASN A 191 -5.72 3.18 4.53
C ASN A 191 -6.07 4.25 5.55
N TYR A 192 -6.51 3.79 6.72
CA TYR A 192 -6.83 4.65 7.85
C TYR A 192 -5.59 5.37 8.44
N LYS A 193 -4.37 4.95 8.08
CA LYS A 193 -3.11 5.55 8.57
C LYS A 193 -2.77 6.85 7.84
N ILE A 194 -3.45 7.13 6.72
CA ILE A 194 -3.36 8.44 6.06
C ILE A 194 -3.98 9.48 6.99
N GLN A 195 -3.18 10.46 7.41
CA GLN A 195 -3.60 11.56 8.27
C GLN A 195 -3.47 12.93 7.60
N ALA A 196 -2.69 13.03 6.51
CA ALA A 196 -2.54 14.23 5.71
C ALA A 196 -2.64 13.91 4.21
N VAL A 197 -3.18 14.84 3.43
CA VAL A 197 -3.27 14.75 1.97
C VAL A 197 -2.69 16.02 1.36
N VAL A 198 -1.74 15.84 0.43
CA VAL A 198 -1.17 16.90 -0.39
C VAL A 198 -1.69 16.74 -1.81
N ILE A 199 -2.48 17.70 -2.27
CA ILE A 199 -3.08 17.72 -3.60
C ILE A 199 -2.23 18.59 -4.53
N ARG A 200 -1.71 18.00 -5.61
CA ARG A 200 -1.01 18.73 -6.68
C ARG A 200 -1.93 18.95 -7.89
N TYR A 201 -1.53 19.84 -8.80
CA TYR A 201 -2.40 20.46 -9.79
C TYR A 201 -2.66 19.62 -11.06
N ASP A 202 -1.90 18.55 -11.33
CA ASP A 202 -1.93 17.84 -12.63
C ASP A 202 -2.58 16.44 -12.61
N MET A 203 -3.35 16.10 -11.57
CA MET A 203 -3.94 14.76 -11.46
C MET A 203 -4.99 14.45 -12.54
N LYS A 204 -5.16 13.16 -12.86
CA LYS A 204 -6.28 12.68 -13.68
C LYS A 204 -7.48 12.31 -12.82
N PHE A 205 -8.66 12.22 -13.42
CA PHE A 205 -9.85 11.74 -12.70
C PHE A 205 -9.84 10.22 -12.48
N ALA A 206 -9.68 9.45 -13.56
CA ALA A 206 -9.84 8.00 -13.53
C ALA A 206 -8.57 7.26 -13.09
N SER A 207 -8.76 6.20 -12.31
CA SER A 207 -7.69 5.26 -11.98
C SER A 207 -7.22 4.51 -13.22
N ARG A 208 -5.92 4.28 -13.33
CA ARG A 208 -5.31 3.41 -14.37
C ARG A 208 -5.41 1.92 -14.00
N SER A 209 -5.71 1.61 -12.74
CA SER A 209 -5.74 0.25 -12.21
C SER A 209 -7.03 -0.50 -12.60
N LYS A 210 -6.92 -1.83 -12.77
CA LYS A 210 -8.10 -2.68 -12.97
C LYS A 210 -8.78 -2.97 -11.63
N LEU A 211 -9.77 -2.13 -11.28
CA LEU A 211 -10.42 -2.15 -9.96
C LEU A 211 -11.44 -3.28 -9.74
N SER A 212 -11.67 -4.16 -10.73
CA SER A 212 -12.75 -5.16 -10.68
C SER A 212 -12.71 -6.07 -9.44
N ARG A 213 -11.51 -6.45 -8.99
CA ARG A 213 -11.31 -7.33 -7.81
C ARG A 213 -11.56 -6.66 -6.47
N ILE A 214 -11.45 -5.33 -6.42
CA ILE A 214 -11.66 -4.54 -5.19
C ILE A 214 -12.94 -3.70 -5.24
N LYS A 215 -13.69 -3.78 -6.35
CA LYS A 215 -14.93 -3.05 -6.58
C LYS A 215 -15.93 -3.13 -5.42
N PRO A 216 -16.12 -4.28 -4.74
CA PRO A 216 -17.03 -4.35 -3.59
C PRO A 216 -16.67 -3.39 -2.44
N PHE A 217 -15.39 -3.06 -2.27
CA PHE A 217 -14.91 -2.20 -1.18
C PHE A 217 -14.94 -0.71 -1.51
N ILE A 218 -15.04 -0.35 -2.80
CA ILE A 218 -14.88 1.03 -3.27
C ILE A 218 -16.15 1.60 -3.90
N TYR A 219 -17.29 0.92 -3.74
CA TYR A 219 -18.56 1.37 -4.30
C TYR A 219 -18.92 2.84 -3.96
N PRO A 220 -18.68 3.35 -2.72
CA PRO A 220 -18.90 4.75 -2.41
C PRO A 220 -18.04 5.70 -3.26
N VAL A 221 -16.77 5.34 -3.48
CA VAL A 221 -15.80 6.11 -4.28
C VAL A 221 -16.21 6.15 -5.76
N LEU A 222 -16.70 5.03 -6.29
CA LEU A 222 -17.12 4.93 -7.69
C LEU A 222 -18.40 5.73 -8.02
N LYS A 223 -19.06 6.35 -7.03
CA LYS A 223 -20.22 7.21 -7.26
C LYS A 223 -19.84 8.56 -7.89
N TYR A 224 -18.64 9.05 -7.63
CA TYR A 224 -18.15 10.28 -8.25
C TYR A 224 -17.92 10.07 -9.75
N LYS A 225 -18.45 10.98 -10.58
CA LYS A 225 -18.29 10.94 -12.03
C LYS A 225 -17.60 12.19 -12.53
N GLU A 226 -16.66 12.02 -13.45
CA GLU A 226 -15.90 13.13 -14.05
C GLU A 226 -16.80 14.21 -14.66
N LYS A 227 -17.90 13.80 -15.32
CA LYS A 227 -18.88 14.70 -15.92
C LYS A 227 -19.54 15.65 -14.92
N GLU A 228 -19.61 15.24 -13.65
CA GLU A 228 -20.19 16.06 -12.58
C GLU A 228 -19.20 17.14 -12.11
N LEU A 229 -17.95 17.08 -12.56
CA LEU A 229 -16.88 18.06 -12.29
C LEU A 229 -16.63 19.01 -13.46
N GLU A 230 -17.47 18.97 -14.52
CA GLU A 230 -17.30 19.84 -15.69
C GLU A 230 -17.36 21.32 -15.27
N GLY A 231 -16.23 22.02 -15.36
CA GLY A 231 -16.07 23.43 -14.98
C GLY A 231 -15.48 23.68 -13.58
N GLU A 232 -15.33 22.64 -12.75
CA GLU A 232 -14.66 22.73 -11.45
C GLU A 232 -13.18 22.30 -11.57
N ASN A 233 -12.31 22.93 -10.79
CA ASN A 233 -10.94 22.45 -10.67
C ASN A 233 -10.95 21.09 -9.96
N ILE A 234 -10.46 20.04 -10.63
CA ILE A 234 -10.45 18.67 -10.11
C ILE A 234 -9.80 18.53 -8.73
N ALA A 235 -8.80 19.36 -8.42
CA ALA A 235 -8.15 19.39 -7.12
C ALA A 235 -9.09 19.91 -6.02
N ILE A 236 -9.86 20.96 -6.31
CA ILE A 236 -10.86 21.52 -5.39
C ILE A 236 -12.00 20.53 -5.17
N ALA A 237 -12.49 19.91 -6.25
CA ALA A 237 -13.49 18.86 -6.17
C ALA A 237 -13.03 17.69 -5.28
N LEU A 238 -11.76 17.28 -5.40
CA LEU A 238 -11.18 16.24 -4.56
C LEU A 238 -11.12 16.69 -3.10
N ALA A 239 -10.61 17.89 -2.83
CA ALA A 239 -10.56 18.44 -1.48
C ALA A 239 -11.94 18.45 -0.80
N ARG A 240 -12.99 18.87 -1.52
CA ARG A 240 -14.39 18.81 -1.04
C ARG A 240 -14.85 17.38 -0.76
N ALA A 241 -14.57 16.45 -1.66
CA ALA A 241 -14.92 15.04 -1.50
C ALA A 241 -14.23 14.44 -0.27
N ILE A 242 -12.95 14.75 -0.06
CA ILE A 242 -12.18 14.30 1.11
C ILE A 242 -12.74 14.91 2.39
N ASN A 243 -12.95 16.23 2.44
CA ASN A 243 -13.48 16.89 3.63
C ASN A 243 -14.88 16.35 4.02
N LYS A 244 -15.69 15.97 3.04
CA LYS A 244 -16.99 15.33 3.28
C LYS A 244 -16.86 13.90 3.83
N TYR A 245 -15.86 13.14 3.36
CA TYR A 245 -15.70 11.72 3.68
C TYR A 245 -14.87 11.48 4.95
N LYS A 246 -13.81 12.27 5.11
CA LYS A 246 -12.83 12.22 6.20
C LYS A 246 -12.43 13.64 6.63
N PRO A 247 -13.32 14.39 7.30
CA PRO A 247 -13.05 15.76 7.75
C PRO A 247 -11.88 15.88 8.74
N GLN A 248 -11.45 14.77 9.34
CA GLN A 248 -10.33 14.72 10.27
C GLN A 248 -8.94 14.67 9.62
N VAL A 249 -8.87 14.57 8.29
CA VAL A 249 -7.60 14.48 7.55
C VAL A 249 -7.16 15.87 7.12
N ASP A 250 -5.91 16.21 7.39
CA ASP A 250 -5.35 17.51 7.03
C ASP A 250 -5.20 17.61 5.51
N LEU A 251 -5.64 18.72 4.92
CA LEU A 251 -5.60 18.97 3.48
C LEU A 251 -4.65 20.11 3.15
N TYR A 252 -3.73 19.85 2.22
CA TYR A 252 -2.79 20.82 1.69
C TYR A 252 -2.93 20.87 0.17
N TYR A 253 -3.19 22.05 -0.39
CA TYR A 253 -3.22 22.26 -1.83
C TYR A 253 -1.95 22.96 -2.30
N VAL A 254 -1.22 22.31 -3.20
CA VAL A 254 -0.01 22.86 -3.82
C VAL A 254 -0.38 23.36 -5.22
N THR A 255 -0.16 24.66 -5.42
CA THR A 255 -0.57 25.35 -6.64
C THR A 255 0.50 26.33 -7.10
N ASN A 256 0.58 26.52 -8.42
CA ASN A 256 1.45 27.52 -9.04
C ASN A 256 0.75 28.89 -9.21
N PHE A 257 -0.53 28.99 -8.82
CA PHE A 257 -1.26 30.25 -8.81
C PHE A 257 -0.90 31.08 -7.57
N THR A 258 -0.95 32.41 -7.69
CA THR A 258 -0.81 33.28 -6.51
C THR A 258 -2.09 33.18 -5.67
N LEU A 259 -2.00 33.43 -4.35
CA LEU A 259 -3.17 33.38 -3.47
C LEU A 259 -4.31 34.32 -3.93
N LEU A 260 -3.97 35.41 -4.64
CA LEU A 260 -4.94 36.37 -5.18
C LEU A 260 -5.69 35.84 -6.42
N ASP A 261 -5.13 34.85 -7.10
CA ASP A 261 -5.71 34.23 -8.29
C ASP A 261 -6.54 32.97 -7.95
N LEU A 262 -6.56 32.57 -6.68
CA LEU A 262 -7.37 31.46 -6.20
C LEU A 262 -8.81 31.91 -5.94
N SER A 263 -9.77 31.04 -6.22
CA SER A 263 -11.16 31.28 -5.83
C SER A 263 -11.29 31.23 -4.30
N ASP A 264 -12.30 31.92 -3.75
CA ASP A 264 -12.63 31.84 -2.31
C ASP A 264 -12.87 30.39 -1.85
N GLU A 265 -13.24 29.48 -2.75
CA GLU A 265 -13.43 28.06 -2.46
C GLU A 265 -12.12 27.27 -2.29
N ALA A 266 -10.99 27.81 -2.76
CA ALA A 266 -9.66 27.21 -2.66
C ALA A 266 -8.83 27.75 -1.48
N LEU A 267 -9.32 28.79 -0.80
CA LEU A 267 -8.73 29.41 0.40
C LEU A 267 -9.33 28.82 1.68
#